data_AF-A0A8T4YIN8-F1
#
_entry.id   AF-A0A8T4YIN8-F1
#
_cell.length_a   1.000
_cell.length_b   1.000
_cell.length_c   1.000
_cell.angle_alpha   90.00
_cell.angle_beta   90.00
_cell.angle_gamma   90.00
#
_symmetry.space_group_name_H-M   'P 1'
#
loop_
_entity.id
_entity.type
_entity.pdbx_description
1 polymer ?
#
loop_
_entity_poly.entity_id
_entity_poly.type
_entity_poly.pdbx_seq_one_letter_code
_entity_poly.pdbx_strand_id
1 'polypeptide(L)' 'MDSMDQGGEKNEISEGRSEASSGPIYECMSCGGRVQYSELERYISFRCPYCGYRIFRKVRTPIVKRIKAR' A
#
# COMPACT_ATOMS: atom_id res chain seq x y z
N MET A 1 6.45 14.23 39.21
CA MET A 1 5.68 15.36 38.65
C MET A 1 6.61 16.06 37.68
N ASP A 2 6.64 15.75 36.39
CA ASP A 2 5.75 14.92 35.59
C ASP A 2 6.59 14.10 34.61
N SER A 3 6.28 12.81 34.57
CA SER A 3 6.66 11.87 33.53
C SER A 3 6.16 12.38 32.18
N MET A 4 6.87 12.07 31.09
CA MET A 4 6.25 11.54 29.85
C MET A 4 7.32 11.19 28.83
N ASP A 5 7.74 9.93 28.92
CA ASP A 5 8.33 9.12 27.87
C ASP A 5 7.32 9.02 26.70
N GLN A 6 7.70 9.44 25.50
CA GLN A 6 6.98 9.14 24.25
C GLN A 6 8.08 8.97 23.19
N GLY A 7 8.44 7.78 22.75
CA GLY A 7 7.60 6.64 22.42
C GLY A 7 7.80 6.43 20.92
N GLY A 8 8.68 5.48 20.56
CA GLY A 8 8.96 5.14 19.18
C GLY A 8 7.76 4.47 18.52
N GLU A 9 7.33 4.99 17.37
CA GLU A 9 6.35 4.32 16.53
C GLU A 9 7.06 3.31 15.63
N LYS A 10 7.10 2.08 16.13
CA LYS A 10 7.36 0.88 15.33
C LYS A 10 6.20 0.68 14.38
N ASN A 11 6.49 0.40 13.11
CA ASN A 11 5.58 -0.38 12.28
C ASN A 11 6.35 -1.53 11.63
N GLU A 12 6.47 -2.59 12.42
CA GLU A 12 6.65 -3.96 11.96
C GLU A 12 5.44 -4.36 11.11
N ILE A 13 5.67 -4.92 9.92
CA ILE A 13 4.64 -5.72 9.26
C ILE A 13 5.26 -7.08 8.93
N SER A 14 4.85 -8.01 9.77
CA SER A 14 4.96 -9.47 9.72
C SER A 14 4.82 -10.08 8.32
N GLU A 15 5.79 -10.93 7.96
CA GLU A 15 5.60 -12.00 6.99
C GLU A 15 4.69 -13.07 7.61
N GLY A 16 3.52 -13.31 7.02
CA GLY A 16 2.56 -14.32 7.48
C GLY A 16 1.43 -14.53 6.48
N ARG A 17 1.24 -15.78 6.07
CA ARG A 17 0.30 -16.24 5.05
C ARG A 17 -1.15 -16.18 5.57
N SER A 18 -1.96 -15.30 4.99
CA SER A 18 -3.42 -15.30 5.15
C SER A 18 -4.09 -15.13 3.78
N GLU A 19 -4.61 -16.24 3.24
CA GLU A 19 -5.42 -16.31 2.03
C GLU A 19 -6.80 -15.69 2.29
N ALA A 20 -6.94 -14.38 2.08
CA ALA A 20 -8.21 -13.69 1.83
C ALA A 20 -7.91 -12.29 1.25
N SER A 21 -8.28 -12.03 0.00
CA SER A 21 -8.08 -10.79 -0.77
C SER A 21 -6.63 -10.35 -1.07
N SER A 22 -5.84 -11.20 -1.75
CA SER A 22 -4.52 -10.82 -2.29
C SER A 22 -4.64 -10.08 -3.63
N GLY A 23 -5.18 -8.85 -3.61
CA GLY A 23 -5.22 -7.96 -4.77
C GLY A 23 -3.90 -7.21 -4.99
N PRO A 24 -3.67 -6.61 -6.18
CA PRO A 24 -2.53 -5.72 -6.36
C PRO A 24 -2.69 -4.43 -5.55
N ILE A 25 -1.58 -3.96 -4.99
CA ILE A 25 -1.51 -2.67 -4.29
C ILE A 25 -1.27 -1.56 -5.32
N TYR A 26 -2.06 -0.49 -5.22
CA TYR A 26 -1.91 0.73 -6.01
C TYR A 26 -1.41 1.86 -5.12
N GLU A 27 -0.65 2.78 -5.69
CA GLU A 27 -0.12 3.94 -4.98
C GLU A 27 -0.50 5.22 -5.72
N CYS A 28 -1.09 6.17 -4.99
CA CYS A 28 -1.51 7.45 -5.56
C CYS A 28 -0.29 8.30 -5.96
N MET A 29 -0.28 8.83 -7.18
CA MET A 29 0.81 9.68 -7.67
C MET A 29 0.87 11.06 -7.02
N SER A 30 -0.21 11.52 -6.39
CA SER A 30 -0.29 12.86 -5.77
C SER A 30 0.02 12.85 -4.27
N CYS A 31 -0.52 11.90 -3.50
CA CYS A 31 -0.30 11.83 -2.05
C CYS A 31 0.58 10.67 -1.58
N GLY A 32 0.95 9.74 -2.46
CA GLY A 32 1.74 8.55 -2.10
C GLY A 32 0.99 7.49 -1.30
N GLY A 33 -0.32 7.68 -1.05
CA GLY A 33 -1.13 6.71 -0.32
C GLY A 33 -1.22 5.36 -1.04
N ARG A 34 -0.96 4.27 -0.33
CA ARG A 34 -1.07 2.89 -0.82
C ARG A 34 -2.46 2.35 -0.52
N VAL A 35 -3.14 1.83 -1.54
CA VAL A 35 -4.52 1.35 -1.44
C VAL A 35 -4.65 0.02 -2.15
N GLN A 36 -5.44 -0.89 -1.59
CA GLN A 36 -5.72 -2.19 -2.18
C GLN A 36 -6.71 -2.06 -3.34
N TYR A 37 -6.58 -2.90 -4.35
CA TYR A 37 -7.52 -2.93 -5.48
C TYR A 37 -8.98 -3.11 -5.03
N SER A 38 -9.24 -4.01 -4.08
CA SER A 38 -10.58 -4.27 -3.55
C SER A 38 -11.23 -3.07 -2.85
N GLU A 39 -10.45 -2.08 -2.43
CA GLU A 39 -10.98 -0.83 -1.86
C GLU A 39 -11.38 0.14 -2.97
N LEU A 40 -10.64 0.17 -4.09
CA LEU A 40 -10.97 1.00 -5.25
C LEU A 40 -12.18 0.47 -6.02
N GLU A 41 -12.38 -0.84 -6.09
CA GLU A 41 -13.56 -1.45 -6.72
C GLU A 41 -14.88 -1.08 -6.05
N ARG A 42 -14.87 -0.68 -4.76
CA ARG A 42 -16.08 -0.24 -4.05
C ARG A 42 -16.60 1.10 -4.56
N TYR A 43 -15.75 1.89 -5.23
CA TYR A 43 -16.12 3.18 -5.77
C TYR A 43 -16.50 3.06 -7.25
N ILE A 44 -17.54 3.78 -7.66
CA ILE A 44 -17.97 3.88 -9.08
C ILE A 44 -16.85 4.44 -9.97
N SER A 45 -15.90 5.19 -9.39
CA SER A 45 -14.76 5.78 -10.07
C SER A 45 -13.45 5.50 -9.34
N PHE A 46 -12.38 5.31 -10.09
CA PHE A 46 -11.03 5.06 -9.59
C PHE A 46 -10.41 6.35 -9.01
N ARG A 47 -10.86 6.73 -7.81
CA ARG A 47 -10.50 7.96 -7.11
C ARG A 47 -9.79 7.64 -5.80
N CYS A 48 -8.74 8.39 -5.48
CA CYS A 48 -8.03 8.26 -4.21
C CYS A 48 -8.91 8.72 -3.05
N PRO A 49 -9.10 7.91 -2.00
CA PRO A 49 -9.94 8.26 -0.86
C PRO A 49 -9.37 9.42 -0.04
N TYR A 50 -8.05 9.66 -0.11
CA TYR A 50 -7.36 10.68 0.68
C TYR A 50 -7.30 12.06 0.02
N CYS A 51 -7.12 12.13 -1.30
CA CYS A 51 -6.91 13.41 -2.00
C CYS A 51 -7.80 13.64 -3.24
N GLY A 52 -8.60 12.64 -3.65
CA GLY A 52 -9.48 12.77 -4.81
C GLY A 52 -8.78 12.67 -6.18
N TYR A 53 -7.45 12.47 -6.22
CA TYR A 53 -6.70 12.25 -7.45
C TYR A 53 -7.01 10.88 -8.08
N ARG A 54 -6.86 10.73 -9.40
CA ARG A 54 -7.32 9.54 -10.14
C ARG A 54 -6.21 8.69 -10.77
N ILE A 55 -4.95 9.12 -10.64
CA ILE A 55 -3.82 8.43 -11.25
C ILE A 55 -3.05 7.68 -10.16
N PHE A 56 -2.89 6.38 -10.39
CA PHE A 56 -2.19 5.48 -9.48
C PHE A 56 -1.13 4.66 -10.21
N ARG A 57 -0.05 4.32 -9.53
CA ARG A 57 0.96 3.35 -9.98
C ARG A 57 0.71 1.99 -9.31
N LYS A 58 0.83 0.90 -10.06
CA LYS A 58 0.79 -0.46 -9.49
C LYS A 58 2.13 -0.74 -8.80
N VAL A 59 2.09 -1.06 -7.50
CA VAL A 59 3.30 -1.36 -6.73
C VAL A 59 3.89 -2.70 -7.19
N ARG A 60 5.21 -2.72 -7.38
CA ARG A 60 5.93 -3.94 -7.76
C ARG A 60 5.81 -4.97 -6.64
N THR A 61 5.48 -6.20 -6.99
CA THR A 61 5.51 -7.30 -6.04
C THR A 61 6.94 -7.55 -5.54
N PRO A 62 7.12 -8.04 -4.30
CA PRO A 62 8.44 -8.34 -3.75
C PRO A 62 9.13 -9.52 -4.48
N ILE A 63 8.40 -10.25 -5.31
CA ILE A 63 8.92 -11.39 -6.07
C ILE A 63 9.86 -10.89 -7.17
N VAL A 64 11.13 -11.25 -7.06
CA VAL A 64 12.18 -10.87 -8.01
C VAL A 64 12.00 -11.59 -9.35
N LYS A 65 12.03 -10.82 -10.44
CA LYS A 65 12.05 -11.35 -11.81
C LYS A 65 13.51 -11.60 -12.21
N ARG A 66 13.88 -12.87 -12.46
CA ARG A 66 15.21 -13.23 -12.99
C ARG A 66 15.21 -13.10 -14.52
N ILE A 67 16.23 -12.45 -15.07
CA ILE A 67 16.41 -12.22 -16.50
C ILE A 67 17.83 -12.64 -16.86
N LYS A 68 18.01 -13.42 -17.94
CA LYS A 68 19.36 -13.78 -18.42
C LYS A 68 20.06 -12.52 -18.94
N ALA A 69 21.28 -12.29 -18.49
CA ALA A 69 22.18 -11.33 -19.14
C ALA A 69 22.61 -11.89 -20.50
N ARG A 70 22.83 -11.00 -21.48
CA ARG A 70 23.26 -11.37 -22.84
C ARG A 70 24.67 -11.94 -22.83
#